data_AF-A0A235EVB1-F1
#
_entry.id   AF-A0A235EVB1-F1
#
_cell.length_a   1.000
_cell.length_b   1.000
_cell.length_c   1.000
_cell.angle_alpha   90.00
_cell.angle_beta   90.00
_cell.angle_gamma   90.00
#
_symmetry.space_group_name_H-M   'P 1'
#
loop_
_entity.id
_entity.type
_entity.pdbx_description
1 polymer ?
#
loop_
_entity_poly.entity_id
_entity_poly.type
_entity_poly.pdbx_seq_one_letter_code
_entity_poly.pdbx_strand_id
1 'polypeptide(L)'
;MPRARWLVGSAGDDRSALQRTTDGSTTVKRPGSESLPTQATLLHGAPAAPIVDLARNSGGNIRTVRDEIVAIASWLAEPNARRRTCDPLLLAESTARNARIFAQRYGSNGEDRTLEAIGMRFGVTRERVRQICAKMLGRSSGVRFSGGRFATPVIDQLIADIQPLLPATF
;
A
#
# COMPACT_ATOMS: atom_id res chain seq x y z
N MET A 1 -31.47 16.12 40.19
CA MET A 1 -30.66 15.43 39.16
C MET A 1 -29.82 16.47 38.42
N PRO A 2 -28.53 16.21 38.18
CA PRO A 2 -27.36 17.07 38.52
C PRO A 2 -27.04 18.13 37.44
N ARG A 3 -26.52 19.35 37.69
CA ARG A 3 -25.37 19.91 38.45
C ARG A 3 -23.97 19.56 37.90
N ALA A 4 -23.34 20.53 37.23
CA ALA A 4 -21.88 20.64 37.10
C ALA A 4 -21.44 21.98 37.74
N ARG A 5 -20.69 21.88 38.84
CA ARG A 5 -20.07 22.99 39.58
C ARG A 5 -18.62 22.59 39.80
N TRP A 6 -17.70 23.24 39.11
CA TRP A 6 -16.27 23.11 39.39
C TRP A 6 -15.93 24.04 40.56
N LEU A 7 -15.37 23.47 41.62
CA LEU A 7 -14.89 24.19 42.81
C LEU A 7 -13.35 24.12 42.82
N VAL A 8 -12.76 25.27 43.09
CA VAL A 8 -11.35 25.56 43.32
C VAL A 8 -10.98 25.34 44.79
N GLY A 9 -9.70 25.03 45.07
CA GLY A 9 -9.02 25.07 46.38
C GLY A 9 -8.54 23.69 46.85
N SER A 10 -7.41 23.48 47.53
CA SER A 10 -6.43 24.34 48.21
C SER A 10 -5.22 23.43 48.59
N ALA A 11 -3.97 23.84 48.35
CA ALA A 11 -2.90 24.14 49.32
C ALA A 11 -2.84 23.33 50.64
N GLY A 12 -1.62 22.83 50.96
CA GLY A 12 -1.18 22.27 52.26
C GLY A 12 -0.45 20.94 52.08
N ASP A 13 0.87 20.90 51.87
CA ASP A 13 1.97 20.98 52.86
C ASP A 13 1.86 19.89 53.95
N ASP A 14 2.60 18.78 53.75
CA ASP A 14 2.99 17.88 54.83
C ASP A 14 4.47 17.51 54.65
N ARG A 15 5.28 18.25 55.41
CA ARG A 15 6.67 17.94 55.74
C ARG A 15 6.65 16.77 56.72
N SER A 16 7.51 15.76 56.52
CA SER A 16 8.31 15.10 57.58
C SER A 16 9.01 13.83 57.08
N ALA A 17 10.32 13.94 56.82
CA ALA A 17 11.29 12.90 57.20
C ALA A 17 12.70 13.52 57.25
N LEU A 18 13.25 13.56 58.47
CA LEU A 18 14.55 14.05 58.90
C LEU A 18 15.73 13.38 58.16
N GLN A 19 16.67 14.16 57.61
CA GLN A 19 18.03 14.48 58.11
C GLN A 19 19.08 13.35 58.02
N ARG A 20 20.09 13.55 57.13
CA ARG A 20 21.55 13.83 57.37
C ARG A 20 22.35 12.58 57.75
N THR A 21 23.42 12.22 57.03
CA THR A 21 24.81 12.72 57.20
C THR A 21 25.59 12.60 55.86
N THR A 22 26.09 13.69 55.28
CA THR A 22 27.49 14.21 55.25
C THR A 22 28.57 13.35 54.56
N ASP A 23 29.42 14.09 53.84
CA ASP A 23 30.71 13.78 53.23
C ASP A 23 30.65 13.03 51.89
N GLY A 24 31.16 13.53 50.77
CA GLY A 24 32.25 14.48 50.56
C GLY A 24 33.27 13.81 49.65
N SER A 25 33.40 14.28 48.41
CA SER A 25 34.62 14.31 47.60
C SER A 25 34.30 14.20 46.11
N THR A 26 34.51 15.34 45.46
CA THR A 26 34.54 15.55 44.02
C THR A 26 35.58 14.66 43.34
N THR A 27 35.16 13.85 42.37
CA THR A 27 36.06 13.36 41.32
C THR A 27 35.44 13.69 39.97
N VAL A 28 35.98 14.75 39.35
CA VAL A 28 35.75 15.11 37.96
C VAL A 28 36.38 14.01 37.10
N LYS A 29 35.57 13.05 36.64
CA LYS A 29 35.99 12.08 35.62
C LYS A 29 35.70 12.71 34.26
N ARG A 30 36.78 13.09 33.56
CA ARG A 30 36.74 13.50 32.14
C ARG A 30 35.92 12.47 31.35
N PRO A 31 34.90 12.87 30.57
CA PRO A 31 34.23 11.92 29.69
C PRO A 31 35.24 11.49 28.63
N GLY A 32 35.61 10.21 28.71
CA GLY A 32 36.25 9.51 27.61
C GLY A 32 35.37 9.61 26.38
N SER A 33 36.04 9.63 25.23
CA SER A 33 35.49 9.61 23.89
C SER A 33 34.46 8.50 23.69
N GLU A 34 33.21 8.76 24.05
CA GLU A 34 32.08 8.00 23.56
C GLU A 34 31.82 8.45 22.12
N SER A 35 32.27 7.59 21.22
CA SER A 35 32.06 7.68 19.79
C SER A 35 30.56 7.85 19.54
N LEU A 36 30.19 8.93 18.87
CA LEU A 36 28.87 9.09 18.28
C LEU A 36 28.53 7.78 17.54
N PRO A 37 27.37 7.15 17.77
CA PRO A 37 26.93 6.10 16.87
C PRO A 37 26.73 6.75 15.52
N THR A 38 27.64 6.46 14.59
CA THR A 38 27.52 6.70 13.17
C THR A 38 26.06 6.47 12.77
N GLN A 39 25.44 7.46 12.15
CA GLN A 39 24.09 7.40 11.57
C GLN A 39 24.05 6.43 10.36
N ALA A 40 24.46 5.19 10.58
CA ALA A 40 24.35 4.06 9.66
C ALA A 40 23.37 3.02 10.23
N THR A 41 22.45 3.45 11.09
CA THR A 41 21.39 2.61 11.64
C THR A 41 20.20 2.62 10.68
N LEU A 42 20.15 1.57 9.86
CA LEU A 42 18.95 0.99 9.23
C LEU A 42 18.43 1.63 7.93
N LEU A 43 19.25 1.58 6.86
CA LEU A 43 18.72 1.07 5.59
C LEU A 43 18.74 -0.46 5.67
N HIS A 44 17.87 -1.02 6.51
CA HIS A 44 17.53 -2.44 6.36
C HIS A 44 16.87 -2.51 4.99
N GLY A 45 17.60 -3.04 4.01
CA GLY A 45 17.19 -3.09 2.61
C GLY A 45 15.74 -3.53 2.55
N ALA A 46 14.85 -2.60 2.18
CA ALA A 46 13.45 -2.91 1.98
C ALA A 46 13.41 -4.15 1.10
N PRO A 47 12.70 -5.23 1.50
CA PRO A 47 12.66 -6.44 0.69
C PRO A 47 12.28 -6.01 -0.72
N ALA A 48 13.12 -6.38 -1.69
CA ALA A 48 12.94 -5.97 -3.08
C ALA A 48 11.46 -6.20 -3.44
N ALA A 49 10.78 -5.11 -3.75
CA ALA A 49 9.39 -5.07 -4.21
C ALA A 49 9.10 -6.31 -5.09
N PRO A 50 8.11 -7.16 -4.76
CA PRO A 50 7.84 -8.36 -5.52
C PRO A 50 7.58 -7.97 -6.97
N ILE A 51 8.35 -8.57 -7.89
CA ILE A 51 8.20 -8.40 -9.32
C ILE A 51 7.17 -9.43 -9.78
N VAL A 52 6.07 -8.95 -10.37
CA VAL A 52 4.97 -9.77 -10.87
C VAL A 52 4.98 -9.73 -12.39
N ASP A 53 5.30 -10.84 -13.03
CA ASP A 53 5.20 -10.98 -14.48
C ASP A 53 3.77 -11.36 -14.88
N LEU A 54 3.01 -10.38 -15.35
CA LEU A 54 1.60 -10.55 -15.71
C LEU A 54 1.44 -11.48 -16.92
N ALA A 55 2.27 -11.30 -17.95
CA ALA A 55 2.19 -12.10 -19.16
C ALA A 55 2.46 -13.58 -18.87
N ARG A 56 3.51 -13.86 -18.09
CA ARG A 56 3.87 -15.21 -17.66
C ARG A 56 2.81 -15.82 -16.72
N ASN A 57 2.35 -15.05 -15.73
CA ASN A 57 1.42 -15.55 -14.70
C ASN A 57 -0.02 -15.70 -15.21
N SER A 58 -0.36 -15.12 -16.35
CA SER A 58 -1.70 -15.23 -16.96
C SER A 58 -1.77 -16.30 -18.06
N GLY A 59 -0.69 -17.07 -18.27
CA GLY A 59 -0.65 -18.12 -19.29
C GLY A 59 -0.84 -17.60 -20.73
N GLY A 60 -0.50 -16.33 -21.01
CA GLY A 60 -0.65 -15.73 -22.34
C GLY A 60 -2.05 -15.23 -22.69
N ASN A 61 -2.98 -15.15 -21.73
CA ASN A 61 -4.35 -14.65 -21.99
C ASN A 61 -4.48 -13.11 -21.99
N ILE A 62 -3.41 -12.37 -21.70
CA ILE A 62 -3.42 -10.90 -21.77
C ILE A 62 -3.22 -10.48 -23.22
N ARG A 63 -4.31 -10.11 -23.91
CA ARG A 63 -4.26 -9.62 -25.30
C ARG A 63 -4.69 -8.17 -25.44
N THR A 64 -5.33 -7.61 -24.42
CA THR A 64 -5.83 -6.24 -24.39
C THR A 64 -5.50 -5.56 -23.07
N VAL A 65 -5.54 -4.22 -23.06
CA VAL A 65 -5.39 -3.42 -21.83
C VAL A 65 -6.47 -3.79 -20.79
N ARG A 66 -7.68 -4.16 -21.24
CA ARG A 66 -8.73 -4.68 -20.35
C ARG A 66 -8.25 -5.94 -19.64
N ASP A 67 -7.67 -6.89 -20.37
CA ASP A 67 -7.19 -8.15 -19.79
C ASP A 67 -6.08 -7.90 -18.78
N GLU A 68 -5.20 -6.93 -19.06
CA GLU A 68 -4.14 -6.50 -18.15
C GLU A 68 -4.71 -5.91 -16.85
N ILE A 69 -5.68 -4.98 -16.94
CA ILE A 69 -6.38 -4.42 -15.77
C ILE A 69 -7.06 -5.52 -14.96
N VAL A 70 -7.73 -6.45 -15.63
CA VAL A 70 -8.42 -7.57 -14.97
C VAL A 70 -7.42 -8.52 -14.30
N ALA A 71 -6.28 -8.78 -14.93
CA ALA A 71 -5.21 -9.61 -14.38
C ALA A 71 -4.62 -8.98 -13.10
N ILE A 72 -4.29 -7.69 -13.15
CA ILE A 72 -3.82 -6.91 -11.99
C ILE A 72 -4.87 -6.93 -10.88
N ALA A 73 -6.13 -6.67 -11.21
CA ALA A 73 -7.22 -6.67 -10.25
C ALA A 73 -7.41 -8.06 -9.59
N SER A 74 -7.27 -9.12 -10.38
CA SER A 74 -7.39 -10.51 -9.91
C SER A 74 -6.27 -10.83 -8.93
N TRP A 75 -5.04 -10.44 -9.26
CA TRP A 75 -3.89 -10.63 -8.40
C TRP A 75 -3.99 -9.83 -7.10
N LEU A 76 -4.45 -8.59 -7.17
CA LEU A 76 -4.63 -7.72 -5.99
C LEU A 76 -5.80 -8.11 -5.12
N ALA A 77 -6.85 -8.75 -5.66
CA ALA A 77 -8.04 -9.08 -4.91
C ALA A 77 -7.79 -10.13 -3.82
N GLU A 78 -6.88 -11.08 -4.08
CA GLU A 78 -6.56 -12.16 -3.14
C GLU A 78 -5.65 -11.65 -2.00
N PRO A 79 -6.12 -11.71 -0.73
CA PRO A 79 -5.34 -11.24 0.41
C PRO A 79 -4.11 -12.12 0.68
N ASN A 80 -4.22 -13.44 0.46
CA ASN A 80 -3.14 -14.38 0.72
C ASN A 80 -2.15 -14.38 -0.44
N ALA A 81 -0.93 -13.87 -0.21
CA ALA A 81 0.10 -13.75 -1.25
C ALA A 81 0.38 -15.07 -1.99
N ARG A 82 0.32 -16.22 -1.29
CA ARG A 82 0.53 -17.56 -1.87
C ARG A 82 -0.58 -18.04 -2.81
N ARG A 83 -1.78 -17.46 -2.72
CA ARG A 83 -2.96 -17.83 -3.53
C ARG A 83 -3.23 -16.84 -4.66
N ARG A 84 -2.40 -15.80 -4.80
CA ARG A 84 -2.61 -14.77 -5.83
C ARG A 84 -2.44 -15.39 -7.20
N THR A 85 -3.35 -15.03 -8.09
CA THR A 85 -3.38 -15.46 -9.48
C THR A 85 -3.79 -14.27 -10.33
N CYS A 86 -3.25 -14.21 -11.55
CA CYS A 86 -3.68 -13.22 -12.55
C CYS A 86 -4.91 -13.70 -13.33
N ASP A 87 -5.29 -14.97 -13.19
CA ASP A 87 -6.47 -15.54 -13.86
C ASP A 87 -7.74 -15.33 -13.00
N PRO A 88 -8.72 -14.52 -13.46
CA PRO A 88 -9.96 -14.29 -12.74
C PRO A 88 -10.82 -15.56 -12.59
N LEU A 89 -10.64 -16.59 -13.42
CA LEU A 89 -11.41 -17.84 -13.37
C LEU A 89 -10.98 -18.75 -12.21
N LEU A 90 -9.77 -18.55 -11.69
CA LEU A 90 -9.23 -19.33 -10.57
C LEU A 90 -9.56 -18.70 -9.20
N LEU A 91 -10.25 -17.56 -9.17
CA LEU A 91 -10.63 -16.87 -7.94
C LEU A 91 -11.91 -17.44 -7.34
N ALA A 92 -11.98 -17.41 -6.00
CA ALA A 92 -13.25 -17.61 -5.30
C ALA A 92 -14.24 -16.49 -5.65
N GLU A 93 -15.55 -16.79 -5.64
CA GLU A 93 -16.59 -15.86 -6.11
C GLU A 93 -16.52 -14.47 -5.47
N SER A 94 -16.33 -14.40 -4.15
CA SER A 94 -16.22 -13.13 -3.42
C SER A 94 -14.96 -12.34 -3.81
N THR A 95 -13.84 -13.02 -4.05
CA THR A 95 -12.60 -12.42 -4.52
C THR A 95 -12.73 -11.95 -5.97
N ALA A 96 -13.34 -12.76 -6.84
CA ALA A 96 -13.63 -12.40 -8.23
C ALA A 96 -14.54 -11.17 -8.30
N ARG A 97 -15.55 -11.06 -7.43
CA ARG A 97 -16.40 -9.87 -7.34
C ARG A 97 -15.60 -8.63 -6.95
N ASN A 98 -14.70 -8.73 -5.96
CA ASN A 98 -13.84 -7.62 -5.56
C ASN A 98 -12.90 -7.20 -6.71
N ALA A 99 -12.31 -8.17 -7.43
CA ALA A 99 -11.49 -7.90 -8.60
C ALA A 99 -12.28 -7.15 -9.68
N ARG A 100 -13.52 -7.56 -9.96
CA ARG A 100 -14.40 -6.88 -10.93
C ARG A 100 -14.76 -5.45 -10.50
N ILE A 101 -15.04 -5.23 -9.21
CA ILE A 101 -15.31 -3.90 -8.65
C ILE A 101 -14.09 -2.99 -8.85
N PHE A 102 -12.90 -3.49 -8.56
CA PHE A 102 -11.65 -2.74 -8.75
C PHE A 102 -11.38 -2.47 -10.23
N ALA A 103 -11.42 -3.50 -11.09
CA ALA A 103 -11.19 -3.37 -12.52
C ALA A 103 -12.14 -2.36 -13.17
N GLN A 104 -13.42 -2.34 -12.76
CA GLN A 104 -14.39 -1.38 -13.28
C GLN A 104 -14.14 0.06 -12.81
N ARG A 105 -13.51 0.25 -11.64
CA ARG A 105 -13.11 1.58 -11.16
C ARG A 105 -11.96 2.18 -11.97
N TYR A 106 -11.07 1.34 -12.49
CA TYR A 106 -9.87 1.76 -13.22
C TYR A 106 -9.98 1.47 -14.73
N GLY A 107 -11.20 1.46 -15.27
CA GLY A 107 -11.40 1.54 -16.72
C GLY A 107 -11.40 0.23 -17.50
N SER A 108 -11.66 -0.94 -16.87
CA SER A 108 -11.72 -2.21 -17.63
C SER A 108 -12.76 -2.20 -18.76
N ASN A 109 -13.83 -1.42 -18.63
CA ASN A 109 -14.88 -1.32 -19.65
C ASN A 109 -14.82 -0.06 -20.52
N GLY A 110 -13.70 0.69 -20.50
CA GLY A 110 -13.50 1.89 -21.32
C GLY A 110 -14.14 3.17 -20.75
N GLU A 111 -14.78 3.09 -19.58
CA GLU A 111 -15.34 4.25 -18.87
C GLU A 111 -14.93 4.21 -17.40
N ASP A 112 -14.44 5.33 -16.89
CA ASP A 112 -14.22 5.53 -15.46
C ASP A 112 -15.56 5.69 -14.75
N ARG A 113 -16.00 4.64 -14.07
CA ARG A 113 -17.26 4.68 -13.34
C ARG A 113 -17.08 5.30 -11.96
N THR A 114 -18.06 6.11 -11.55
CA THR A 114 -18.12 6.66 -10.20
C THR A 114 -18.30 5.55 -9.16
N LEU A 115 -17.89 5.81 -7.92
CA LEU A 115 -18.04 4.84 -6.82
C LEU A 115 -19.52 4.48 -6.59
N GLU A 116 -20.40 5.45 -6.77
CA GLU A 116 -21.86 5.31 -6.69
C GLU A 116 -22.40 4.40 -7.79
N ALA A 117 -22.01 4.62 -9.05
CA ALA A 117 -22.46 3.82 -10.18
C ALA A 117 -22.01 2.36 -10.09
N ILE A 118 -20.76 2.13 -9.64
CA ILE A 118 -20.23 0.80 -9.36
C ILE A 118 -21.01 0.17 -8.20
N GLY A 119 -21.24 0.93 -7.13
CA GLY A 119 -21.99 0.47 -5.96
C GLY A 119 -23.38 -0.03 -6.34
N MET A 120 -24.14 0.76 -7.10
CA MET A 120 -25.45 0.36 -7.62
C MET A 120 -25.39 -0.93 -8.44
N ARG A 121 -24.44 -1.05 -9.38
CA ARG A 121 -24.31 -2.24 -10.24
C ARG A 121 -24.03 -3.52 -9.44
N PHE A 122 -23.26 -3.41 -8.37
CA PHE A 122 -22.90 -4.54 -7.52
C PHE A 122 -23.78 -4.64 -6.26
N GLY A 123 -24.83 -3.83 -6.09
CA GLY A 123 -25.67 -3.85 -4.88
C GLY A 123 -24.89 -3.60 -3.59
N VAL A 124 -23.89 -2.72 -3.62
CA VAL A 124 -23.09 -2.31 -2.45
C VAL A 124 -23.07 -0.80 -2.31
N THR A 125 -22.78 -0.30 -1.11
CA THR A 125 -22.67 1.14 -0.89
C THR A 125 -21.43 1.72 -1.57
N ARG A 126 -21.48 3.01 -1.93
CA ARG A 126 -20.33 3.80 -2.39
C ARG A 126 -19.11 3.62 -1.49
N GLU A 127 -19.31 3.69 -0.18
CA GLU A 127 -18.24 3.54 0.81
C GLU A 127 -17.63 2.13 0.77
N ARG A 128 -18.43 1.10 0.54
CA ARG A 128 -17.91 -0.26 0.37
C ARG A 128 -17.01 -0.36 -0.86
N VAL A 129 -17.38 0.26 -1.98
CA VAL A 129 -16.51 0.34 -3.17
C VAL A 129 -15.20 1.05 -2.84
N ARG A 130 -15.25 2.18 -2.13
CA ARG A 130 -14.05 2.92 -1.68
C ARG A 130 -13.13 2.05 -0.82
N GLN A 131 -13.68 1.32 0.15
CA GLN A 131 -12.92 0.42 1.02
C GLN A 131 -12.24 -0.72 0.25
N ILE A 132 -12.95 -1.33 -0.71
CA ILE A 132 -12.39 -2.38 -1.56
C ILE A 132 -11.20 -1.82 -2.35
N CYS A 133 -11.37 -0.66 -2.98
CA CYS A 133 -10.31 -0.01 -3.75
C CYS A 133 -9.10 0.34 -2.87
N ALA A 134 -9.34 0.95 -1.70
CA ALA A 134 -8.27 1.30 -0.76
C ALA A 134 -7.48 0.07 -0.29
N LYS A 135 -8.16 -1.06 0.00
CA LYS A 135 -7.49 -2.30 0.38
C LYS A 135 -6.59 -2.86 -0.73
N MET A 136 -7.02 -2.77 -1.98
CA MET A 136 -6.22 -3.25 -3.11
C MET A 136 -5.07 -2.31 -3.46
N LEU A 137 -5.29 -0.99 -3.41
CA LEU A 137 -4.24 0.00 -3.56
C LEU A 137 -3.14 -0.15 -2.49
N GLY A 138 -3.53 -0.45 -1.25
CA GLY A 138 -2.57 -0.78 -0.20
C GLY A 138 -1.77 -2.06 -0.44
N ARG A 139 -2.22 -2.95 -1.35
CA ARG A 139 -1.47 -4.14 -1.77
C ARG A 139 -0.60 -3.88 -2.98
N SER A 140 -0.93 -2.87 -3.80
CA SER A 140 -0.13 -2.49 -4.97
C SER A 140 1.04 -1.58 -4.60
N SER A 141 1.01 -0.93 -3.43
CA SER A 141 2.13 -0.11 -2.95
C SER A 141 3.39 -0.97 -2.80
N GLY A 142 4.37 -0.75 -3.68
CA GLY A 142 5.60 -1.52 -3.71
C GLY A 142 5.55 -2.82 -4.52
N VAL A 143 4.51 -3.05 -5.32
CA VAL A 143 4.52 -4.12 -6.34
C VAL A 143 5.06 -3.55 -7.64
N ARG A 144 5.99 -4.27 -8.28
CA ARG A 144 6.45 -3.93 -9.62
C ARG A 144 5.92 -4.97 -10.60
N PHE A 145 5.27 -4.53 -11.68
CA PHE A 145 4.88 -5.46 -12.74
C PHE A 145 6.05 -5.58 -13.74
N SER A 146 6.44 -6.81 -14.06
CA SER A 146 7.46 -7.11 -15.08
C SER A 146 6.84 -6.91 -16.46
N GLY A 147 7.59 -6.30 -17.39
CA GLY A 147 7.15 -6.12 -18.78
C GLY A 147 7.26 -4.70 -19.34
N GLY A 148 7.54 -3.69 -18.50
CA GLY A 148 7.51 -2.29 -18.92
C GLY A 148 6.18 -1.62 -18.57
N ARG A 149 5.78 -0.56 -19.30
CA ARG A 149 4.55 0.20 -19.01
C ARG A 149 3.26 -0.55 -19.35
N PHE A 150 3.34 -1.55 -20.23
CA PHE A 150 2.21 -2.36 -20.70
C PHE A 150 2.65 -3.81 -20.87
N ALA A 151 1.76 -4.76 -20.62
CA ALA A 151 2.00 -6.19 -20.85
C ALA A 151 1.22 -6.74 -22.06
N THR A 152 0.68 -5.83 -22.89
CA THR A 152 -0.22 -6.16 -24.00
C THR A 152 0.59 -6.45 -25.28
N PRO A 153 0.66 -7.71 -25.77
CA PRO A 153 1.58 -8.08 -26.87
C PRO A 153 1.32 -7.33 -28.17
N VAL A 154 0.05 -7.00 -28.44
CA VAL A 154 -0.34 -6.23 -29.64
C VAL A 154 0.18 -4.80 -29.59
N ILE A 155 0.16 -4.17 -28.41
CA ILE A 155 0.71 -2.82 -28.23
C ILE A 155 2.23 -2.87 -28.31
N ASP A 156 2.86 -3.88 -27.72
CA ASP A 156 4.31 -4.04 -27.80
C ASP A 156 4.77 -4.21 -29.26
N GLN A 157 4.05 -5.02 -30.05
CA GLN A 157 4.31 -5.16 -31.48
C GLN A 157 4.09 -3.84 -32.23
N LEU A 158 2.98 -3.14 -31.97
CA LEU A 158 2.70 -1.84 -32.59
C LEU A 158 3.79 -0.80 -32.28
N ILE A 159 4.24 -0.77 -31.03
CA ILE A 159 5.34 0.11 -30.61
C ILE A 159 6.61 -0.28 -31.38
N ALA A 160 6.95 -1.56 -31.44
CA ALA A 160 8.11 -2.04 -32.19
C ALA A 160 8.04 -1.68 -33.69
N ASP A 161 6.86 -1.74 -34.29
CA ASP A 161 6.63 -1.42 -35.71
C ASP A 161 6.71 0.09 -35.99
N ILE A 162 6.24 0.93 -35.05
CA ILE A 162 6.23 2.39 -35.20
C ILE A 162 7.57 3.00 -34.79
N GLN A 163 8.33 2.38 -33.89
CA GLN A 163 9.56 2.93 -33.34
C GLN A 163 10.62 3.32 -34.38
N PRO A 164 10.83 2.57 -35.49
CA PRO A 164 11.69 2.97 -36.60
C PRO A 164 11.18 4.16 -37.42
N LEU A 165 9.87 4.42 -37.38
CA LEU A 165 9.19 5.49 -38.14
C LEU A 165 9.11 6.82 -37.38
N LEU A 166 9.36 6.79 -36.07
CA LEU A 166 9.42 8.01 -35.27
C LEU A 166 10.62 8.85 -35.75
N PRO A 167 10.43 10.14 -36.08
CA PRO A 167 11.54 11.01 -36.42
C PRO A 167 12.48 11.02 -35.21
N ALA A 168 13.74 10.60 -35.43
CA ALA A 168 14.74 10.45 -34.37
C ALA A 168 14.73 11.69 -33.48
N THR A 169 14.16 11.54 -32.28
CA THR A 169 14.22 12.57 -31.25
C THR A 169 15.35 12.13 -30.32
N PHE A 170 16.39 12.97 -30.29
CA PHE A 170 17.68 12.83 -29.62
C PHE A 170 17.66 12.17 -28.23
#